data_AF-A0A0C3RSJ2-F1
#
_entry.id   AF-A0A0C3RSJ2-F1
#
_cell.length_a   1.000
_cell.length_b   1.000
_cell.length_c   1.000
_cell.angle_alpha   90.00
_cell.angle_beta   90.00
_cell.angle_gamma   90.00
#
_symmetry.space_group_name_H-M   'P 1'
#
loop_
_entity.id
_entity.type
_entity.pdbx_description
1 polymer ?
#
loop_
_entity_poly.entity_id
_entity_poly.type
_entity_poly.pdbx_seq_one_letter_code
_entity_poly.pdbx_strand_id
1 'polypeptide(L)'
;MAAELLPEELVHDVLRYCILASPDTFLDPANDRSSFLQPEAPPSPLGRTPVLLVSKRWRRIATPLLFTSLWLSESAHTRTVARLFQENPHLGKCVLDLRLEGGYDDELCELVKHTPNAKNVFLSWNIGPVDELSGLLTALPSLSPESLYLGYQRYSGIYRWRSDELVALLEECIAQKWPSLVRRPPSPQAQPR
;
A
#
# COMPACT_ATOMS: atom_id res chain seq x y z
N MET A 1 -17.57 -26.51 -17.25
CA MET A 1 -18.80 -25.86 -17.74
C MET A 1 -19.60 -25.09 -16.69
N ALA A 2 -19.36 -25.22 -15.37
CA ALA A 2 -20.13 -24.49 -14.35
C ALA A 2 -19.70 -23.01 -14.12
N ALA A 3 -18.44 -22.65 -14.39
CA ALA A 3 -17.92 -21.30 -14.12
C ALA A 3 -18.48 -20.20 -15.05
N GLU A 4 -19.06 -20.57 -16.20
CA GLU A 4 -19.68 -19.62 -17.14
C GLU A 4 -21.10 -19.21 -16.71
N LEU A 5 -21.70 -19.93 -15.75
CA LEU A 5 -23.06 -19.67 -15.28
C LEU A 5 -23.13 -18.66 -14.11
N LEU A 6 -22.01 -18.36 -13.45
CA LEU A 6 -21.99 -17.35 -12.39
C LEU A 6 -22.13 -15.95 -13.01
N PRO A 7 -22.99 -15.06 -12.48
CA PRO A 7 -22.98 -13.62 -12.78
C PRO A 7 -21.66 -12.93 -12.42
N GLU A 8 -21.35 -11.79 -13.05
CA GLU A 8 -20.06 -11.09 -12.82
C GLU A 8 -19.94 -10.56 -11.41
N GLU A 9 -21.05 -10.15 -10.83
CA GLU A 9 -21.19 -9.64 -9.47
C GLU A 9 -20.77 -10.71 -8.47
N LEU A 10 -21.21 -11.96 -8.66
CA LEU A 10 -20.82 -13.06 -7.77
C LEU A 10 -19.35 -13.43 -7.91
N VAL A 11 -18.80 -13.39 -9.13
CA VAL A 11 -17.36 -13.60 -9.34
C VAL A 11 -16.56 -12.49 -8.66
N HIS A 12 -17.01 -11.23 -8.79
CA HIS A 12 -16.40 -10.09 -8.13
C HIS A 12 -16.44 -10.24 -6.61
N ASP A 13 -17.58 -10.61 -6.01
CA ASP A 13 -17.70 -10.78 -4.56
C ASP A 13 -16.81 -11.90 -4.02
N VAL A 14 -16.77 -13.05 -4.71
CA VAL A 14 -15.83 -14.14 -4.36
C VAL A 14 -14.38 -13.64 -4.42
N LEU A 15 -14.00 -12.92 -5.47
CA LEU A 15 -12.66 -12.38 -5.62
C LEU A 15 -12.33 -11.33 -4.54
N ARG A 16 -13.29 -10.51 -4.10
CA ARG A 16 -13.09 -9.58 -2.98
C ARG A 16 -12.70 -10.34 -1.71
N TYR A 17 -13.40 -11.41 -1.37
CA TYR A 17 -13.06 -12.23 -0.20
C TYR A 17 -11.70 -12.93 -0.32
N CYS A 18 -11.28 -13.26 -1.54
CA CYS A 18 -9.98 -13.91 -1.75
C CYS A 18 -8.82 -12.90 -1.75
N ILE A 19 -9.02 -11.69 -2.23
CA ILE A 19 -7.94 -10.74 -2.55
C ILE A 19 -7.81 -9.63 -1.51
N LEU A 20 -8.93 -9.06 -1.03
CA LEU A 20 -8.88 -7.83 -0.26
C LEU A 20 -8.58 -8.09 1.21
N ALA A 21 -7.50 -7.48 1.70
CA ALA A 21 -7.24 -7.34 3.12
C ALA A 21 -8.04 -6.15 3.69
N SER A 22 -8.32 -6.17 4.99
CA SER A 22 -8.72 -4.93 5.66
C SER A 22 -7.52 -3.97 5.73
N PRO A 23 -7.72 -2.63 5.72
CA PRO A 23 -6.62 -1.68 5.89
C PRO A 23 -5.86 -1.91 7.20
N ASP A 24 -6.56 -2.22 8.29
CA ASP A 24 -5.95 -2.52 9.59
C ASP A 24 -5.03 -3.74 9.53
N THR A 25 -5.35 -4.75 8.70
CA THR A 25 -4.48 -5.93 8.50
C THR A 25 -3.32 -5.61 7.56
N PHE A 26 -3.58 -4.98 6.42
CA PHE A 26 -2.57 -4.72 5.39
C PHE A 26 -1.51 -3.71 5.85
N LEU A 27 -1.93 -2.68 6.57
CA LEU A 27 -1.10 -1.57 7.04
C LEU A 27 -0.60 -1.78 8.47
N ASP A 28 -0.87 -2.93 9.10
CA ASP A 28 -0.32 -3.25 10.42
C ASP A 28 1.23 -3.25 10.37
N PRO A 29 1.91 -2.41 11.18
CA PRO A 29 3.37 -2.45 11.31
C PRO A 29 3.93 -3.81 11.73
N ALA A 30 3.13 -4.67 12.38
CA ALA A 30 3.54 -6.01 12.79
C ALA A 30 3.61 -6.99 11.62
N ASN A 31 2.89 -6.74 10.54
CA ASN A 31 2.89 -7.60 9.36
C ASN A 31 4.02 -7.23 8.41
N ASP A 32 4.70 -8.24 7.89
CA ASP A 32 5.68 -8.12 6.81
C ASP A 32 5.15 -8.76 5.53
N ARG A 33 5.90 -8.66 4.43
CA ARG A 33 5.49 -9.30 3.16
C ARG A 33 5.32 -10.81 3.31
N SER A 34 6.15 -11.46 4.11
CA SER A 34 6.11 -12.91 4.30
C SER A 34 4.79 -13.36 4.96
N SER A 35 4.23 -12.52 5.84
CA SER A 35 2.97 -12.72 6.54
C SER A 35 1.78 -12.89 5.57
N PHE A 36 1.88 -12.33 4.36
CA PHE A 36 0.84 -12.43 3.32
C PHE A 36 1.06 -13.56 2.30
N LEU A 37 2.21 -14.22 2.34
CA LEU A 37 2.58 -15.28 1.39
C LEU A 37 2.38 -16.69 1.96
N GLN A 38 2.07 -16.80 3.25
CA GLN A 38 1.85 -18.10 3.90
C GLN A 38 0.51 -18.74 3.48
N PRO A 39 0.39 -20.08 3.53
CA PRO A 39 -0.86 -20.77 3.17
C PRO A 39 -2.09 -20.29 3.95
N GLU A 40 -1.91 -20.06 5.26
CA GLU A 40 -2.95 -19.59 6.19
C GLU A 40 -3.00 -18.06 6.31
N ALA A 41 -2.27 -17.35 5.44
CA ALA A 41 -2.26 -15.89 5.44
C ALA A 41 -3.66 -15.32 5.18
N PRO A 42 -3.99 -14.16 5.79
CA PRO A 42 -5.20 -13.44 5.46
C PRO A 42 -5.25 -13.12 3.96
N PRO A 43 -6.45 -12.90 3.39
CA PRO A 43 -6.61 -12.38 2.03
C PRO A 43 -5.73 -11.15 1.83
N SER A 44 -4.99 -11.10 0.72
CA SER A 44 -4.13 -9.98 0.37
C SER A 44 -3.78 -9.99 -1.12
N PRO A 45 -3.65 -8.81 -1.75
CA PRO A 45 -3.18 -8.72 -3.13
C PRO A 45 -1.81 -9.35 -3.38
N LEU A 46 -0.96 -9.42 -2.35
CA LEU A 46 0.41 -9.95 -2.46
C LEU A 46 0.45 -11.48 -2.60
N GLY A 47 -0.45 -12.20 -1.93
CA GLY A 47 -0.41 -13.67 -1.84
C GLY A 47 -1.38 -14.40 -2.76
N ARG A 48 -2.26 -13.66 -3.47
CA ARG A 48 -3.44 -14.26 -4.12
C ARG A 48 -3.47 -14.04 -5.63
N THR A 49 -2.33 -13.74 -6.25
CA THR A 49 -2.19 -13.60 -7.71
C THR A 49 -2.58 -14.83 -8.55
N PRO A 50 -2.53 -16.10 -8.07
CA PRO A 50 -2.97 -17.24 -8.88
C PRO A 50 -4.45 -17.18 -9.31
N VAL A 51 -5.31 -16.41 -8.64
CA VAL A 51 -6.71 -16.24 -9.07
C VAL A 51 -6.82 -15.59 -10.45
N LEU A 52 -5.81 -14.82 -10.88
CA LEU A 52 -5.76 -14.25 -12.23
C LEU A 52 -5.59 -15.30 -13.33
N LEU A 53 -5.12 -16.50 -12.99
CA LEU A 53 -4.79 -17.56 -13.94
C LEU A 53 -5.97 -18.49 -14.23
N VAL A 54 -7.09 -18.34 -13.50
CA VAL A 54 -8.27 -19.20 -13.65
C VAL A 54 -8.95 -19.01 -15.01
N SER A 55 -9.18 -17.76 -15.42
CA SER A 55 -9.78 -17.42 -16.72
C SER A 55 -9.55 -15.96 -17.08
N LYS A 56 -9.74 -15.60 -18.37
CA LYS A 56 -9.71 -14.19 -18.82
C LYS A 56 -10.71 -13.31 -18.07
N ARG A 57 -11.87 -13.86 -17.72
CA ARG A 57 -12.93 -13.18 -16.96
C ARG A 57 -12.47 -12.89 -15.54
N TRP A 58 -11.92 -13.89 -14.84
CA TRP A 58 -11.36 -13.73 -13.50
C TRP A 58 -10.23 -12.70 -13.49
N ARG A 59 -9.32 -12.78 -14.46
CA ARG A 59 -8.25 -11.78 -14.62
C ARG A 59 -8.82 -10.36 -14.73
N ARG A 60 -9.77 -10.13 -15.65
CA ARG A 60 -10.38 -8.80 -15.84
C ARG A 60 -11.01 -8.24 -14.56
N ILE A 61 -11.72 -9.08 -13.79
CA ILE A 61 -12.42 -8.67 -12.57
C ILE A 61 -11.43 -8.50 -11.40
N ALA A 62 -10.43 -9.37 -11.27
CA ALA A 62 -9.48 -9.38 -10.16
C ALA A 62 -8.37 -8.33 -10.29
N THR A 63 -7.97 -7.94 -11.50
CA THR A 63 -6.90 -6.94 -11.69
C THR A 63 -7.14 -5.66 -10.88
N PRO A 64 -8.29 -4.94 -10.97
CA PRO A 64 -8.50 -3.75 -10.16
C PRO A 64 -8.50 -4.03 -8.65
N LEU A 65 -8.95 -5.21 -8.22
CA LEU A 65 -8.93 -5.60 -6.80
C LEU A 65 -7.49 -5.79 -6.29
N LEU A 66 -6.57 -6.31 -7.12
CA LEU A 66 -5.16 -6.45 -6.74
C LEU A 66 -4.46 -5.10 -6.56
N PHE A 67 -4.89 -4.07 -7.26
CA PHE A 67 -4.34 -2.73 -7.11
C PHE A 67 -5.02 -1.93 -5.99
N THR A 68 -5.97 -2.51 -5.26
CA THR A 68 -6.63 -1.80 -4.13
C THR A 68 -5.66 -1.50 -3.00
N SER A 69 -4.72 -2.41 -2.73
CA SER A 69 -3.69 -2.25 -1.69
C SER A 69 -2.30 -2.46 -2.29
N LEU A 70 -1.47 -1.43 -2.24
CA LEU A 70 -0.16 -1.39 -2.89
C LEU A 70 0.96 -1.33 -1.84
N TRP A 71 1.98 -2.17 -1.99
CA TRP A 71 3.16 -2.20 -1.13
C TRP A 71 4.42 -1.91 -1.93
N LEU A 72 5.04 -0.76 -1.65
CA LEU A 72 6.27 -0.29 -2.27
C LEU A 72 7.41 -0.38 -1.25
N SER A 73 8.46 -1.10 -1.61
CA SER A 73 9.63 -1.32 -0.75
C SER A 73 10.96 -1.11 -1.47
N GLU A 74 10.94 -1.01 -2.80
CA GLU A 74 12.15 -0.95 -3.64
C GLU A 74 11.90 0.01 -4.81
N SER A 75 12.89 0.83 -5.14
CA SER A 75 12.82 1.81 -6.23
C SER A 75 12.47 1.18 -7.58
N ALA A 76 13.03 0.01 -7.89
CA ALA A 76 12.75 -0.70 -9.13
C ALA A 76 11.27 -1.13 -9.23
N HIS A 77 10.67 -1.52 -8.10
CA HIS A 77 9.26 -1.85 -8.03
C HIS A 77 8.40 -0.58 -8.17
N THR A 78 8.72 0.49 -7.44
CA THR A 78 8.04 1.80 -7.54
C THR A 78 8.03 2.31 -8.97
N ARG A 79 9.17 2.30 -9.66
CA ARG A 79 9.29 2.69 -11.08
C ARG A 79 8.43 1.84 -12.00
N THR A 80 8.42 0.53 -11.79
CA THR A 80 7.60 -0.39 -12.59
C THR A 80 6.11 -0.08 -12.42
N VAL A 81 5.66 0.15 -11.19
CA VAL A 81 4.25 0.47 -10.91
C VAL A 81 3.88 1.86 -11.44
N ALA A 82 4.76 2.85 -11.32
CA ALA A 82 4.53 4.19 -11.87
C ALA A 82 4.30 4.13 -13.39
N ARG A 83 5.17 3.41 -14.12
CA ARG A 83 4.99 3.20 -15.57
C ARG A 83 3.70 2.47 -15.91
N LEU A 84 3.38 1.42 -15.14
CA LEU A 84 2.13 0.68 -15.31
C LEU A 84 0.92 1.60 -15.17
N PHE A 85 0.92 2.51 -14.20
CA PHE A 85 -0.17 3.46 -13.99
C PHE A 85 -0.23 4.56 -15.03
N GLN A 86 0.91 4.97 -15.60
CA GLN A 86 0.92 5.87 -16.76
C GLN A 86 0.24 5.22 -17.98
N GLU A 87 0.55 3.95 -18.25
CA GLU A 87 -0.06 3.19 -19.34
C GLU A 87 -1.52 2.80 -19.05
N ASN A 88 -1.85 2.61 -17.77
CA ASN A 88 -3.16 2.15 -17.31
C ASN A 88 -3.69 2.99 -16.13
N PRO A 89 -4.09 4.26 -16.35
CA PRO A 89 -4.44 5.17 -15.24
C PRO A 89 -5.63 4.73 -14.39
N HIS A 90 -6.50 3.88 -14.93
CA HIS A 90 -7.63 3.32 -14.19
C HIS A 90 -7.19 2.41 -13.03
N LEU A 91 -6.02 1.77 -13.12
CA LEU A 91 -5.48 0.92 -12.06
C LEU A 91 -4.97 1.75 -10.88
N GLY A 92 -4.30 2.87 -11.14
CA GLY A 92 -3.86 3.79 -10.09
C GLY A 92 -5.04 4.35 -9.29
N LYS A 93 -6.17 4.63 -9.96
CA LYS A 93 -7.42 5.05 -9.31
C LYS A 93 -8.03 3.98 -8.41
N CYS A 94 -7.66 2.70 -8.55
CA CYS A 94 -8.14 1.65 -7.67
C CYS A 94 -7.39 1.63 -6.33
N VAL A 95 -6.22 2.25 -6.23
CA VAL A 95 -5.40 2.25 -5.01
C VAL A 95 -6.12 3.01 -3.90
N LEU A 96 -6.38 2.32 -2.79
CA LEU A 96 -6.95 2.85 -1.56
C LEU A 96 -5.95 2.78 -0.39
N ASP A 97 -5.18 1.69 -0.32
CA ASP A 97 -4.17 1.46 0.70
C ASP A 97 -2.77 1.54 0.08
N LEU A 98 -1.93 2.42 0.60
CA LEU A 98 -0.57 2.64 0.12
C LEU A 98 0.41 2.41 1.26
N ARG A 99 1.22 1.36 1.14
CA ARG A 99 2.27 1.01 2.10
C ARG A 99 3.63 1.35 1.53
N LEU A 100 4.29 2.35 2.12
CA LEU A 100 5.60 2.84 1.71
C LEU A 100 6.66 2.40 2.72
N GLU A 101 7.53 1.49 2.30
CA GLU A 101 8.64 0.96 3.09
C GLU A 101 10.02 1.27 2.51
N GLY A 102 10.07 1.89 1.32
CA GLY A 102 11.28 2.23 0.60
C GLY A 102 10.95 2.63 -0.84
N GLY A 103 11.98 2.88 -1.65
CA GLY A 103 11.79 3.32 -3.04
C GLY A 103 11.18 4.72 -3.12
N TYR A 104 11.75 5.62 -2.33
CA TYR A 104 11.33 7.02 -2.14
C TYR A 104 11.84 7.97 -3.24
N ASP A 105 12.33 7.42 -4.35
CA ASP A 105 12.85 8.11 -5.52
C ASP A 105 11.76 8.98 -6.22
N ASP A 106 12.17 9.77 -7.22
CA ASP A 106 11.29 10.65 -7.99
C ASP A 106 10.06 9.94 -8.60
N GLU A 107 10.18 8.65 -8.91
CA GLU A 107 9.06 7.85 -9.41
C GLU A 107 7.90 7.72 -8.40
N LEU A 108 8.15 7.88 -7.10
CA LEU A 108 7.09 7.91 -6.10
C LEU A 108 6.15 9.11 -6.32
N CYS A 109 6.69 10.27 -6.67
CA CYS A 109 5.90 11.47 -6.97
C CYS A 109 4.95 11.21 -8.13
N GLU A 110 5.46 10.54 -9.16
CA GLU A 110 4.68 10.22 -10.35
C GLU A 110 3.62 9.17 -10.06
N LEU A 111 3.94 8.17 -9.25
CA LEU A 111 2.99 7.18 -8.78
C LEU A 111 1.85 7.84 -7.98
N VAL A 112 2.16 8.74 -7.05
CA VAL A 112 1.16 9.41 -6.20
C VAL A 112 0.15 10.22 -7.03
N LYS A 113 0.58 10.87 -8.11
CA LYS A 113 -0.33 11.57 -9.03
C LYS A 113 -1.37 10.63 -9.66
N HIS A 114 -1.02 9.36 -9.84
CA HIS A 114 -1.91 8.35 -10.42
C HIS A 114 -2.77 7.64 -9.37
N THR A 115 -2.54 7.87 -8.07
CA THR A 115 -3.30 7.26 -6.97
C THR A 115 -4.10 8.30 -6.17
N PRO A 116 -5.01 9.07 -6.81
CA PRO A 116 -5.75 10.14 -6.13
C PRO A 116 -6.72 9.64 -5.05
N ASN A 117 -7.02 8.33 -5.04
CA ASN A 117 -7.96 7.71 -4.10
C ASN A 117 -7.26 7.03 -2.92
N ALA A 118 -5.93 7.16 -2.79
CA ALA A 118 -5.18 6.59 -1.68
C ALA A 118 -5.58 7.31 -0.37
N LYS A 119 -6.30 6.59 0.47
CA LYS A 119 -6.88 7.09 1.74
C LYS A 119 -6.14 6.56 2.96
N ASN A 120 -5.62 5.35 2.88
CA ASN A 120 -4.91 4.72 3.98
C ASN A 120 -3.43 4.61 3.61
N VAL A 121 -2.58 5.33 4.35
CA VAL A 121 -1.15 5.40 4.05
C VAL A 121 -0.36 4.83 5.21
N PHE A 122 0.54 3.89 4.94
CA PHE A 122 1.56 3.45 5.87
C PHE A 122 2.92 4.02 5.46
N LEU A 123 3.67 4.52 6.45
CA LEU A 123 5.05 4.97 6.29
C LEU A 123 5.97 4.22 7.25
N SER A 124 7.05 3.66 6.72
CA SER A 124 8.14 3.07 7.50
C SER A 124 9.10 4.14 8.00
N TRP A 125 9.55 4.03 9.25
CA TRP A 125 10.62 4.85 9.84
C TRP A 125 12.00 4.44 9.36
N ASN A 126 12.10 3.29 8.70
CA ASN A 126 13.36 2.71 8.28
C ASN A 126 13.70 3.18 6.87
N ILE A 127 14.30 4.35 6.77
CA ILE A 127 14.84 4.88 5.50
C ILE A 127 16.24 4.30 5.35
N GLY A 128 16.43 3.46 4.33
CA GLY A 128 17.74 2.89 4.05
C GLY A 128 18.73 3.98 3.62
N PRO A 129 20.05 3.73 3.73
CA PRO A 129 21.06 4.70 3.30
C PRO A 129 21.05 4.96 1.79
N VAL A 130 20.41 4.07 1.02
CA VAL A 130 20.28 4.16 -0.44
C VAL A 130 19.03 4.93 -0.84
N ASP A 131 18.04 5.08 0.05
CA ASP A 131 16.81 5.80 -0.26
C ASP A 131 17.05 7.32 -0.17
N GLU A 132 16.73 8.02 -1.26
CA GLU A 132 16.71 9.47 -1.29
C GLU A 132 15.34 9.96 -0.79
N LEU A 133 15.32 10.90 0.17
CA LEU A 133 14.05 11.42 0.70
C LEU A 133 13.36 12.42 -0.24
N SER A 134 14.01 12.83 -1.33
CA SER A 134 13.53 13.84 -2.27
C SER A 134 12.16 13.52 -2.84
N GLY A 135 11.92 12.27 -3.25
CA GLY A 135 10.62 11.85 -3.75
C GLY A 135 9.58 11.79 -2.65
N LEU A 136 9.94 11.41 -1.42
CA LEU A 136 9.00 11.45 -0.29
C LEU A 136 8.59 12.88 0.08
N LEU A 137 9.56 13.80 0.16
CA LEU A 137 9.36 15.24 0.40
C LEU A 137 8.38 15.86 -0.60
N THR A 138 8.45 15.41 -1.86
CA THR A 138 7.60 15.93 -2.92
C THR A 138 6.25 15.19 -3.00
N ALA A 139 6.22 13.90 -2.70
CA ALA A 139 5.03 13.06 -2.81
C ALA A 139 4.05 13.23 -1.65
N LEU A 140 4.53 13.30 -0.40
CA LEU A 140 3.65 13.36 0.78
C LEU A 140 2.69 14.57 0.78
N PRO A 141 3.13 15.80 0.42
CA PRO A 141 2.22 16.94 0.37
C PRO A 141 1.10 16.81 -0.67
N SER A 142 1.26 15.93 -1.66
CA SER A 142 0.27 15.66 -2.71
C SER A 142 -0.75 14.60 -2.30
N LEU A 143 -0.51 13.84 -1.23
CA LEU A 143 -1.45 12.88 -0.66
C LEU A 143 -2.49 13.59 0.21
N SER A 144 -3.66 12.95 0.36
CA SER A 144 -4.72 13.39 1.27
C SER A 144 -5.30 12.20 2.06
N PRO A 145 -4.48 11.56 2.91
CA PRO A 145 -4.91 10.38 3.65
C PRO A 145 -6.03 10.69 4.65
N GLU A 146 -6.94 9.73 4.79
CA GLU A 146 -7.92 9.64 5.88
C GLU A 146 -7.34 8.88 7.08
N SER A 147 -6.40 7.96 6.84
CA SER A 147 -5.71 7.19 7.88
C SER A 147 -4.21 7.14 7.61
N LEU A 148 -3.41 7.39 8.64
CA LEU A 148 -1.95 7.33 8.60
C LEU A 148 -1.42 6.31 9.62
N TYR A 149 -0.65 5.34 9.14
CA TYR A 149 -0.02 4.27 9.92
C TYR A 149 1.49 4.47 9.91
N LEU A 150 2.09 4.40 11.10
CA LEU A 150 3.52 4.69 11.29
C LEU A 150 4.19 3.46 11.89
N GLY A 151 5.30 2.99 11.31
CA GLY A 151 5.85 1.67 11.66
C GLY A 151 7.36 1.47 11.56
N TYR A 152 7.82 0.58 12.46
CA TYR A 152 9.09 -0.17 12.50
C TYR A 152 9.24 -1.29 11.45
N GLN A 153 10.07 -1.17 10.41
CA GLN A 153 10.53 -2.37 9.69
C GLN A 153 11.49 -3.16 10.60
N ARG A 154 11.13 -4.40 10.96
CA ARG A 154 11.85 -5.24 11.93
C ARG A 154 13.22 -5.76 11.44
N TYR A 155 13.51 -5.66 10.14
CA TYR A 155 14.63 -6.38 9.50
C TYR A 155 15.78 -5.51 8.99
N SER A 156 15.64 -4.19 9.00
CA SER A 156 16.72 -3.31 8.56
C SER A 156 17.50 -2.83 9.79
N GLY A 157 18.82 -3.05 9.77
CA GLY A 157 19.75 -2.51 10.76
C GLY A 157 19.46 -1.01 10.95
N ILE A 158 19.27 -0.61 12.20
CA ILE A 158 18.62 0.66 12.55
C ILE A 158 19.41 1.86 11.97
N TYR A 159 18.98 2.37 10.81
CA TYR A 159 19.50 3.61 10.25
C TYR A 159 18.60 4.76 10.74
N ARG A 160 18.95 5.34 11.89
CA ARG A 160 18.20 6.46 12.51
C ARG A 160 18.51 7.84 11.90
N TRP A 161 19.48 7.94 11.01
CA TRP A 161 20.21 9.17 10.73
C TRP A 161 19.50 10.19 9.82
N ARG A 162 18.24 9.96 9.45
CA ARG A 162 17.37 10.94 8.74
C ARG A 162 15.95 11.05 9.32
N SER A 163 15.75 10.62 10.56
CA SER A 163 14.43 10.65 11.18
C SER A 163 13.90 12.07 11.43
N ASP A 164 14.78 13.03 11.74
CA ASP A 164 14.36 14.42 12.04
C ASP A 164 13.73 15.13 10.84
N GLU A 165 14.29 14.96 9.63
CA GLU A 165 13.74 15.55 8.40
C GLU A 165 12.37 14.96 8.06
N LEU A 166 12.22 13.64 8.18
CA LEU A 166 10.93 12.99 7.98
C LEU A 166 9.90 13.43 9.03
N VAL A 167 10.30 13.56 10.29
CA VAL A 167 9.41 14.03 11.36
C VAL A 167 8.94 15.46 11.08
N ALA A 168 9.84 16.36 10.72
CA ALA A 168 9.49 17.73 10.37
C ALA A 168 8.51 17.79 9.18
N LEU A 169 8.76 17.01 8.13
CA LEU A 169 7.87 16.90 6.97
C LEU A 169 6.48 16.37 7.36
N LEU A 170 6.42 15.33 8.21
CA LEU A 170 5.16 14.77 8.66
C LEU A 170 4.39 15.75 9.54
N GLU A 171 5.06 16.45 10.44
CA GLU A 171 4.45 17.50 11.26
C GLU A 171 3.85 18.60 10.37
N GLU A 172 4.57 19.05 9.34
CA GLU A 172 4.06 20.02 8.37
C GLU A 172 2.84 19.48 7.60
N CYS A 173 2.92 18.26 7.08
CA CYS A 173 1.84 17.64 6.32
C CYS A 173 0.59 17.43 7.19
N ILE A 174 0.76 16.92 8.42
CA ILE A 174 -0.34 16.72 9.38
C ILE A 174 -0.98 18.08 9.75
N ALA A 175 -0.17 19.11 10.00
CA ALA A 175 -0.67 20.41 10.41
C ALA A 175 -1.37 21.18 9.27
N GLN A 176 -0.88 21.08 8.03
CA GLN A 176 -1.31 21.97 6.94
C GLN A 176 -2.04 21.29 5.79
N LYS A 177 -1.75 20.01 5.52
CA LYS A 177 -2.20 19.31 4.30
C LYS A 177 -3.20 18.20 4.58
N TRP A 178 -3.18 17.61 5.77
CA TRP A 178 -3.99 16.44 6.12
C TRP A 178 -4.97 16.73 7.26
N PRO A 179 -5.92 17.68 7.08
CA PRO A 179 -6.83 18.11 8.14
C PRO A 179 -7.83 17.01 8.58
N SER A 180 -7.99 15.96 7.78
CA SER A 180 -8.84 14.80 8.05
C SER A 180 -8.27 13.85 9.10
N LEU A 181 -6.97 13.94 9.41
CA LEU A 181 -6.34 13.00 10.33
C LEU A 181 -6.77 13.26 11.76
N VAL A 182 -7.39 12.24 12.36
CA VAL A 182 -7.71 12.21 13.79
C VAL A 182 -6.84 11.15 14.43
N ARG A 183 -6.16 11.50 15.53
CA ARG A 183 -5.36 10.56 16.30
C ARG A 183 -6.25 9.42 16.82
N ARG A 184 -6.05 8.20 16.33
CA ARG A 184 -6.65 7.00 16.94
C ARG A 184 -5.84 6.55 18.16
N PRO A 185 -6.49 6.13 19.25
CA PRO A 185 -5.79 5.47 20.35
C PRO A 185 -5.18 4.14 19.86
N PRO A 186 -4.04 3.71 20.42
CA PRO A 186 -3.42 2.44 20.05
C PRO A 186 -4.40 1.29 20.32
N SER A 187 -4.57 0.40 19.34
CA SER A 187 -5.44 -0.77 19.46
C SER A 187 -5.00 -1.66 20.63
N PRO A 188 -5.93 -2.11 21.50
CA PRO A 188 -5.61 -2.84 22.72
C PRO A 188 -4.99 -4.25 22.52
N GLN A 189 -4.68 -4.65 21.28
CA GLN A 189 -4.14 -5.98 20.97
C GLN A 189 -2.61 -6.04 20.87
N ALA A 190 -1.89 -4.91 20.99
CA ALA A 190 -0.43 -4.89 21.02
C ALA A 190 0.10 -4.91 22.46
N GLN A 191 -0.20 -5.95 23.24
CA GLN A 191 0.61 -6.28 24.42
C GLN A 191 1.71 -7.24 23.99
N PRO A 192 3.00 -6.90 24.16
CA PRO A 192 4.07 -7.85 23.93
C PRO A 192 3.96 -8.98 24.97
N ARG A 193 3.93 -10.22 24.49
CA ARG A 193 4.27 -11.40 25.31
C ARG A 193 5.77 -11.47 25.51
#